data_AF-B0WGX7-F1
#
_entry.id   AF-B0WGX7-F1
#
_cell.length_a   1.000
_cell.length_b   1.000
_cell.length_c   1.000
_cell.angle_alpha   90.00
_cell.angle_beta   90.00
_cell.angle_gamma   90.00
#
_symmetry.space_group_name_H-M   'P 1'
#
loop_
_entity.id
_entity.type
_entity.pdbx_description
1 polymer ?
#
loop_
_entity_poly.entity_id
_entity_poly.type
_entity_poly.pdbx_seq_one_letter_code
_entity_poly.pdbx_strand_id
1 'polypeptide(L)'
;MLRVPVVHPLKCIRTHQEFAARINEKQFCAGHITGRRVVCNGDSGGGLLFKRDGTMQLGGIVSFSATRGRFDNRCKENGYAVYTNVFTYLPLEIKNALDPRKKLSANIREMGLAFNVNRTIPVPNAKQTRIQLTRYVNGFLEEDAVDVETSTEVKRPPPPPKIHVAQQLEQEANEYVESRFRLPKGQVKFACRMIDAYGFNYKAMSRDRTNYEQDTWRQLRQKVRKFLSIPEQCTPYLEKKGWLDCEMDDPNDPRWKEYGTDDEEC
;
A
#
# COMPACT_ATOMS: atom_id res chain seq x y z
N MET A 1 -14.17 -21.23 -1.47
CA MET A 1 -14.23 -19.93 -0.76
C MET A 1 -14.40 -20.19 0.74
N LEU A 2 -13.48 -19.70 1.57
CA LEU A 2 -13.48 -19.92 3.02
C LEU A 2 -14.51 -19.01 3.71
N ARG A 3 -15.32 -19.55 4.63
CA ARG A 3 -16.29 -18.79 5.43
C ARG A 3 -15.94 -18.90 6.92
N VAL A 4 -15.77 -17.75 7.57
CA VAL A 4 -15.38 -17.64 8.98
C VAL A 4 -16.29 -16.69 9.74
N PRO A 5 -16.68 -17.02 10.99
CA PRO A 5 -17.47 -16.12 11.84
C PRO A 5 -16.57 -15.10 12.51
N VAL A 6 -17.11 -13.89 12.74
CA VAL A 6 -16.48 -12.88 13.60
C VAL A 6 -16.65 -13.28 15.06
N VAL A 7 -15.60 -13.13 15.84
CA VAL A 7 -15.54 -13.58 17.24
C VAL A 7 -15.23 -12.40 18.16
N HIS A 8 -15.88 -12.39 19.32
CA HIS A 8 -15.68 -11.36 20.32
C HIS A 8 -14.20 -11.28 20.76
N PRO A 9 -13.60 -10.07 20.89
CA PRO A 9 -12.18 -9.91 21.22
C PRO A 9 -11.76 -10.67 22.49
N LEU A 10 -12.57 -10.60 23.55
CA LEU A 10 -12.28 -11.33 24.80
C LEU A 10 -12.20 -12.85 24.61
N LYS A 11 -13.08 -13.44 23.79
CA LYS A 11 -13.03 -14.89 23.51
C LYS A 11 -11.79 -15.25 22.69
N CYS A 12 -11.41 -14.36 21.76
CA CYS A 12 -10.23 -14.53 20.95
C CYS A 12 -8.95 -14.53 21.79
N ILE A 13 -8.78 -13.51 22.64
CA ILE A 13 -7.62 -13.37 23.53
C ILE A 13 -7.55 -14.49 24.57
N ARG A 14 -8.69 -14.94 25.11
CA ARG A 14 -8.73 -16.08 26.03
C ARG A 14 -8.25 -17.38 25.39
N THR A 15 -8.45 -17.54 24.08
CA THR A 15 -8.05 -18.74 23.34
C THR A 15 -6.59 -18.66 22.87
N HIS A 16 -6.14 -17.48 22.48
CA HIS A 16 -4.78 -17.19 21.99
C HIS A 16 -4.22 -16.02 22.78
N GLN A 17 -3.61 -16.30 23.93
CA GLN A 17 -3.09 -15.28 24.85
C GLN A 17 -1.99 -14.43 24.20
N GLU A 18 -1.26 -14.98 23.23
CA GLU A 18 -0.25 -14.28 22.44
C GLU A 18 -0.81 -13.08 21.65
N PHE A 19 -2.12 -13.04 21.41
CA PHE A 19 -2.76 -11.91 20.74
C PHE A 19 -2.94 -10.69 21.66
N ALA A 20 -2.93 -10.87 22.98
CA ALA A 20 -3.22 -9.79 23.94
C ALA A 20 -2.30 -8.58 23.78
N ALA A 21 -1.01 -8.81 23.46
CA ALA A 21 -0.04 -7.74 23.27
C ALA A 21 -0.17 -7.01 21.93
N ARG A 22 -0.96 -7.54 20.98
CA ARG A 22 -1.00 -7.07 19.58
C ARG A 22 -2.38 -6.64 19.11
N ILE A 23 -3.45 -7.11 19.75
CA ILE A 23 -4.83 -6.73 19.45
C ILE A 23 -5.19 -5.39 20.09
N ASN A 24 -5.79 -4.50 19.29
CA ASN A 24 -6.43 -3.28 19.77
C ASN A 24 -7.82 -3.08 19.10
N GLU A 25 -8.46 -1.94 19.38
CA GLU A 25 -9.76 -1.55 18.82
C GLU A 25 -9.81 -1.47 17.28
N LYS A 26 -8.65 -1.36 16.62
CA LYS A 26 -8.52 -1.32 15.16
C LYS A 26 -8.44 -2.72 14.55
N GLN A 27 -8.59 -3.77 15.36
CA GLN A 27 -8.52 -5.16 14.94
C GLN A 27 -9.69 -5.96 15.47
N PHE A 28 -10.00 -7.05 14.79
CA PHE A 28 -11.00 -8.01 15.25
C PHE A 28 -10.57 -9.43 14.88
N CYS A 29 -11.16 -10.41 15.56
CA CYS A 29 -10.89 -11.81 15.28
C CYS A 29 -11.98 -12.45 14.45
N ALA A 30 -11.59 -13.36 13.56
CA ALA A 30 -12.51 -14.28 12.90
C ALA A 30 -11.86 -15.65 12.71
N GLY A 31 -12.67 -16.69 12.68
CA GLY A 31 -12.18 -18.05 12.47
C GLY A 31 -12.96 -19.10 13.25
N HIS A 32 -12.55 -20.35 13.07
CA HIS A 32 -13.11 -21.50 13.78
C HIS A 32 -12.04 -22.13 14.66
N ILE A 33 -12.45 -22.52 15.87
CA ILE A 33 -11.60 -23.35 16.74
C ILE A 33 -11.63 -24.82 16.36
N THR A 34 -12.58 -25.22 15.51
CA THR A 34 -12.79 -26.59 15.07
C THR A 34 -12.73 -26.68 13.54
N GLY A 35 -12.02 -27.67 13.03
CA GLY A 35 -11.80 -27.91 11.59
C GLY A 35 -10.59 -27.17 11.02
N ARG A 36 -9.99 -27.72 9.96
CA ARG A 36 -8.77 -27.22 9.26
C ARG A 36 -9.02 -26.00 8.36
N ARG A 37 -9.94 -25.11 8.74
CA ARG A 37 -10.38 -23.97 7.93
C ARG A 37 -9.87 -22.67 8.55
N VAL A 38 -8.58 -22.44 8.39
CA VAL A 38 -7.82 -21.36 9.02
C VAL A 38 -7.04 -20.55 7.99
N VAL A 39 -6.76 -19.31 8.36
CA VAL A 39 -5.84 -18.43 7.65
C VAL A 39 -4.40 -18.82 7.98
N CYS A 40 -3.56 -18.90 6.96
CA CYS A 40 -2.19 -19.36 7.10
C CYS A 40 -1.15 -18.33 6.61
N ASN A 41 0.12 -18.69 6.76
CA ASN A 41 1.25 -17.95 6.25
C ASN A 41 1.08 -17.73 4.74
N GLY A 42 1.23 -16.49 4.28
CA GLY A 42 1.00 -16.11 2.89
C GLY A 42 -0.39 -15.50 2.62
N ASP A 43 -1.36 -15.69 3.53
CA ASP A 43 -2.67 -15.04 3.41
C ASP A 43 -2.67 -13.59 3.95
N SER A 44 -1.57 -13.13 4.56
CA SER A 44 -1.43 -11.76 5.05
C SER A 44 -1.68 -10.74 3.95
N GLY A 45 -2.57 -9.77 4.21
CA GLY A 45 -3.07 -8.83 3.21
C GLY A 45 -4.32 -9.30 2.47
N GLY A 46 -4.73 -10.56 2.61
CA GLY A 46 -5.96 -11.09 2.03
C GLY A 46 -7.22 -10.42 2.62
N GLY A 47 -8.22 -10.18 1.78
CA GLY A 47 -9.46 -9.51 2.18
C GLY A 47 -10.50 -10.44 2.79
N LEU A 48 -11.09 -10.03 3.92
CA LEU A 48 -12.30 -10.61 4.49
C LEU A 48 -13.52 -9.80 4.06
N LEU A 49 -14.38 -10.45 3.26
CA LEU A 49 -15.56 -9.84 2.67
C LEU A 49 -16.83 -10.20 3.45
N PHE A 50 -17.67 -9.21 3.69
CA PHE A 50 -19.00 -9.35 4.28
C PHE A 50 -20.07 -9.19 3.20
N LYS A 51 -21.04 -10.11 3.19
CA LYS A 51 -22.21 -9.97 2.30
C LYS A 51 -23.26 -9.12 3.01
N ARG A 52 -23.56 -7.93 2.47
CA ARG A 52 -24.63 -7.02 2.94
C ARG A 52 -25.45 -6.55 1.74
N ASP A 53 -26.77 -6.64 1.84
CA ASP A 53 -27.72 -6.21 0.80
C ASP A 53 -27.38 -6.73 -0.61
N GLY A 54 -26.95 -8.00 -0.70
CA GLY A 54 -26.55 -8.63 -1.96
C GLY A 54 -25.16 -8.23 -2.49
N THR A 55 -24.49 -7.28 -1.84
CA THR A 55 -23.13 -6.81 -2.21
C THR A 55 -22.06 -7.38 -1.30
N MET A 56 -20.88 -7.65 -1.85
CA MET A 56 -19.70 -8.06 -1.08
C MET A 56 -18.89 -6.82 -0.73
N GLN A 57 -18.69 -6.58 0.56
CA GLN A 57 -18.00 -5.41 1.09
C GLN A 57 -16.76 -5.85 1.85
N LEU A 58 -15.60 -5.23 1.60
CA LEU A 58 -14.40 -5.49 2.37
C LEU A 58 -14.58 -4.94 3.79
N GLY A 59 -14.47 -5.81 4.80
CA GLY A 59 -14.55 -5.39 6.20
C GLY A 59 -13.31 -5.72 7.02
N GLY A 60 -12.47 -6.64 6.56
CA GLY A 60 -11.22 -6.99 7.23
C GLY A 60 -10.08 -7.25 6.26
N ILE A 61 -8.84 -7.03 6.72
CA ILE A 61 -7.63 -7.46 6.03
C ILE A 61 -6.89 -8.42 6.95
N VAL A 62 -6.52 -9.60 6.46
CA VAL A 62 -5.75 -10.58 7.23
C VAL A 62 -4.45 -9.93 7.72
N SER A 63 -4.23 -9.96 9.03
CA SER A 63 -3.01 -9.43 9.65
C SER A 63 -2.09 -10.56 10.09
N PHE A 64 -2.48 -11.32 11.11
CA PHE A 64 -1.71 -12.43 11.66
C PHE A 64 -2.62 -13.53 12.23
N SER A 65 -2.10 -14.74 12.37
CA SER A 65 -2.76 -15.87 13.01
C SER A 65 -1.85 -16.54 14.03
N ALA A 66 -2.40 -17.44 14.84
CA ALA A 66 -1.63 -18.18 15.84
C ALA A 66 -0.66 -19.15 15.16
N THR A 67 0.54 -19.29 15.71
CA THR A 67 1.53 -20.27 15.25
C THR A 67 1.34 -21.60 15.99
N ARG A 68 1.87 -22.69 15.42
CA ARG A 68 1.80 -24.03 16.03
C ARG A 68 2.59 -24.13 17.34
N GLY A 69 3.66 -23.35 17.48
CA GLY A 69 4.46 -23.32 18.70
C GLY A 69 5.58 -22.29 18.65
N ARG A 70 6.39 -22.24 19.71
CA ARG A 70 7.50 -21.28 19.87
C ARG A 70 8.63 -21.45 18.84
N PHE A 71 8.78 -22.65 18.29
CA PHE A 71 9.82 -23.02 17.33
C PHE A 71 9.27 -23.41 15.94
N ASP A 72 7.94 -23.44 15.78
CA ASP A 72 7.29 -23.73 14.51
C ASP A 72 6.39 -22.55 14.13
N ASN A 73 6.88 -21.75 13.19
CA ASN A 73 6.20 -20.55 12.68
C ASN A 73 5.08 -20.86 11.70
N ARG A 74 4.76 -22.14 11.45
CA ARG A 74 3.60 -22.50 10.62
C ARG A 74 2.31 -22.16 11.35
N CYS A 75 1.32 -21.75 10.58
CA CYS A 75 -0.01 -21.47 11.09
C CYS A 75 -0.60 -22.67 11.82
N LYS A 76 -1.32 -22.38 12.91
CA LYS A 76 -2.07 -23.36 13.66
C LYS A 76 -3.30 -23.79 12.88
N GLU A 77 -3.53 -25.10 12.76
CA GLU A 77 -4.66 -25.67 11.98
C GLU A 77 -6.04 -25.40 12.61
N ASN A 78 -6.07 -24.97 13.87
CA ASN A 78 -7.26 -24.68 14.64
C ASN A 78 -7.08 -23.39 15.46
N GLY A 79 -7.86 -22.37 15.14
CA GLY A 79 -7.74 -21.10 15.85
C GLY A 79 -8.37 -19.92 15.14
N TYR A 80 -8.24 -18.78 15.79
CA TYR A 80 -8.70 -17.52 15.27
C TYR A 80 -7.54 -16.82 14.56
N ALA A 81 -7.88 -16.05 13.53
CA ALA A 81 -6.97 -15.11 12.92
C ALA A 81 -7.41 -13.68 13.27
N VAL A 82 -6.44 -12.78 13.29
CA VAL A 82 -6.63 -11.37 13.55
C VAL A 82 -6.66 -10.62 12.23
N TYR A 83 -7.67 -9.77 12.10
CA TYR A 83 -7.92 -8.96 10.93
C TYR A 83 -7.86 -7.48 11.32
N THR A 84 -7.28 -6.67 10.45
CA THR A 84 -7.35 -5.21 10.52
C THR A 84 -8.78 -4.78 10.18
N ASN A 85 -9.42 -4.00 11.04
CA ASN A 85 -10.77 -3.49 10.84
C ASN A 85 -10.75 -2.32 9.84
N VAL A 86 -11.12 -2.58 8.59
CA VAL A 86 -11.06 -1.59 7.50
C VAL A 86 -11.89 -0.34 7.83
N PHE A 87 -13.03 -0.50 8.52
CA PHE A 87 -13.88 0.64 8.90
C PHE A 87 -13.20 1.61 9.89
N THR A 88 -12.24 1.12 10.70
CA THR A 88 -11.49 1.99 11.63
C THR A 88 -10.48 2.88 10.94
N TYR A 89 -10.13 2.60 9.68
CA TYR A 89 -9.21 3.42 8.88
C TYR A 89 -9.94 4.38 7.93
N LEU A 90 -11.28 4.44 7.98
CA LEU A 90 -12.00 5.51 7.30
C LEU A 90 -11.59 6.87 7.91
N PRO A 91 -11.38 7.91 7.07
CA PRO A 91 -11.14 9.28 7.50
C PRO A 91 -12.17 9.73 8.55
N LEU A 92 -11.73 10.53 9.51
CA LEU A 92 -12.57 10.93 10.65
C LEU A 92 -13.72 11.82 10.19
N GLU A 93 -13.47 12.63 9.17
CA GLU A 93 -14.39 13.52 8.46
C GLU A 93 -15.57 12.71 7.93
N ILE A 94 -15.29 11.57 7.26
CA ILE A 94 -16.30 10.66 6.74
C ILE A 94 -17.07 9.99 7.90
N LYS A 95 -16.38 9.56 8.96
CA LYS A 95 -17.03 8.94 10.12
C LYS A 95 -18.00 9.88 10.84
N ASN A 96 -17.59 11.13 11.04
CA ASN A 96 -18.40 12.14 11.70
C ASN A 96 -19.61 12.54 10.86
N ALA A 97 -19.47 12.53 9.53
CA ALA A 97 -20.54 12.88 8.60
C ALA A 97 -21.51 11.71 8.28
N LEU A 98 -21.20 10.47 8.68
CA LEU A 98 -22.05 9.30 8.45
C LEU A 98 -23.29 9.31 9.36
N ASP A 99 -24.49 9.21 8.76
CA ASP A 99 -25.73 8.97 9.50
C ASP A 99 -26.04 7.46 9.54
N PRO A 100 -26.06 6.82 10.72
CA PRO A 100 -26.31 5.38 10.84
C PRO A 100 -27.72 4.95 10.39
N ARG A 101 -28.68 5.88 10.28
CA ARG A 101 -30.05 5.60 9.85
C ARG A 101 -30.22 5.51 8.34
N LYS A 102 -29.27 6.07 7.59
CA LYS A 102 -29.31 6.11 6.12
C LYS A 102 -28.49 4.97 5.51
N LYS A 103 -28.82 4.59 4.27
CA LYS A 103 -28.00 3.66 3.49
C LYS A 103 -26.62 4.26 3.25
N LEU A 104 -25.57 3.43 3.32
CA LEU A 104 -24.18 3.85 3.11
C LEU A 104 -23.98 4.58 1.76
N SER A 105 -24.65 4.11 0.70
CA SER A 105 -24.59 4.74 -0.62
C SER A 105 -25.20 6.14 -0.66
N ALA A 106 -26.26 6.39 0.11
CA ALA A 106 -26.87 7.72 0.23
C ALA A 106 -25.96 8.67 1.01
N ASN A 107 -25.40 8.21 2.14
CA ASN A 107 -24.45 8.99 2.93
C ASN A 107 -23.24 9.41 2.08
N ILE A 108 -22.62 8.47 1.36
CA ILE A 108 -21.43 8.73 0.55
C ILE A 108 -21.73 9.75 -0.56
N ARG A 109 -22.90 9.64 -1.22
CA ARG A 109 -23.32 10.62 -2.23
C ARG A 109 -23.62 12.00 -1.64
N GLU A 110 -24.23 12.06 -0.46
CA GLU A 110 -24.49 13.32 0.27
C GLU A 110 -23.20 14.03 0.68
N MET A 111 -22.08 13.31 0.82
CA MET A 111 -20.74 13.87 1.07
C MET A 111 -20.02 14.31 -0.20
N GLY A 112 -20.61 14.12 -1.39
CA GLY A 112 -19.94 14.38 -2.67
C GLY A 112 -18.93 13.31 -3.09
N LEU A 113 -18.93 12.15 -2.42
CA LEU A 113 -18.02 11.05 -2.70
C LEU A 113 -18.64 10.03 -3.66
N ALA A 114 -17.77 9.37 -4.44
CA ALA A 114 -18.17 8.32 -5.35
C ALA A 114 -18.40 6.99 -4.61
N PHE A 115 -19.65 6.53 -4.55
CA PHE A 115 -19.94 5.19 -3.99
C PHE A 115 -19.51 4.04 -4.91
N ASN A 116 -19.57 4.24 -6.23
CA ASN A 116 -19.15 3.26 -7.22
C ASN A 116 -18.31 3.95 -8.29
N VAL A 117 -17.01 3.71 -8.24
CA VAL A 117 -16.00 4.35 -9.11
C VAL A 117 -16.31 4.10 -10.59
N ASN A 118 -16.64 2.88 -10.97
CA ASN A 118 -16.89 2.52 -12.37
C ASN A 118 -18.14 3.21 -12.95
N ARG A 119 -19.09 3.60 -12.08
CA ARG A 119 -20.28 4.36 -12.50
C ARG A 119 -20.01 5.86 -12.54
N THR A 120 -19.18 6.37 -11.63
CA THR A 120 -18.86 7.81 -11.56
C THR A 120 -17.79 8.22 -12.56
N ILE A 121 -16.85 7.33 -12.85
CA ILE A 121 -15.77 7.50 -13.83
C ILE A 121 -15.91 6.32 -14.82
N PRO A 122 -16.63 6.50 -15.95
CA PRO A 122 -16.79 5.44 -16.92
C PRO A 122 -15.42 5.09 -17.53
N VAL A 123 -15.11 3.80 -17.61
CA VAL A 123 -13.86 3.33 -18.23
C VAL A 123 -13.93 3.63 -19.73
N PRO A 124 -12.97 4.39 -20.30
CA PRO A 124 -12.97 4.68 -21.73
C PRO A 124 -12.89 3.40 -22.56
N ASN A 125 -13.82 3.20 -23.50
CA ASN A 125 -13.78 2.05 -24.41
C ASN A 125 -12.79 2.32 -25.55
N ALA A 126 -11.50 2.09 -25.29
CA ALA A 126 -10.41 2.35 -26.24
C ALA A 126 -10.61 1.72 -27.62
N LYS A 127 -11.29 0.56 -27.71
CA LYS A 127 -11.61 -0.10 -28.99
C LYS A 127 -12.61 0.72 -29.79
N GLN A 128 -13.64 1.23 -29.13
CA GLN A 128 -14.71 2.03 -29.75
C GLN A 128 -14.19 3.41 -30.14
N THR A 129 -13.37 4.02 -29.28
CA THR A 129 -12.66 5.28 -29.59
C THR A 129 -11.71 5.10 -30.78
N ARG A 130 -10.94 3.99 -30.85
CA ARG A 130 -10.12 3.69 -32.04
C ARG A 130 -10.95 3.51 -33.30
N ILE A 131 -12.07 2.79 -33.23
CA ILE A 131 -12.96 2.61 -34.39
C ILE A 131 -13.52 3.95 -34.87
N GLN A 132 -13.93 4.83 -33.95
CA GLN A 132 -14.39 6.18 -34.28
C GLN A 132 -13.26 7.02 -34.90
N LEU A 133 -12.06 7.01 -34.30
CA LEU A 133 -10.90 7.73 -34.82
C LEU A 133 -10.50 7.23 -36.21
N THR A 134 -10.52 5.90 -36.43
CA THR A 134 -10.23 5.30 -37.74
C THR A 134 -11.30 5.65 -38.78
N ARG A 135 -12.58 5.69 -38.40
CA ARG A 135 -13.66 6.14 -39.30
C ARG A 135 -13.53 7.62 -39.66
N TYR A 136 -13.13 8.45 -38.71
CA TYR A 136 -12.85 9.87 -38.92
C TYR A 136 -11.65 10.08 -39.87
N VAL A 137 -10.52 9.43 -39.59
CA VAL A 137 -9.30 9.53 -40.42
C VAL A 137 -9.52 8.99 -41.84
N ASN A 138 -10.38 7.99 -42.01
CA ASN A 138 -10.69 7.40 -43.32
C ASN A 138 -11.81 8.15 -44.07
N GLY A 139 -12.25 9.33 -43.60
CA GLY A 139 -13.20 10.19 -44.31
C GLY A 139 -14.64 9.66 -44.39
N PHE A 140 -15.03 8.74 -43.49
CA PHE A 140 -16.37 8.12 -43.49
C PHE A 140 -17.43 8.90 -42.69
N LEU A 141 -17.08 9.99 -42.01
CA LEU A 141 -17.99 10.81 -41.21
C LEU A 141 -17.75 12.30 -41.49
N GLU A 142 -18.50 12.89 -42.43
CA GLU A 142 -18.60 14.35 -42.56
C GLU A 142 -19.74 14.96 -41.72
N GLU A 143 -20.60 14.20 -41.03
CA GLU A 143 -21.77 14.77 -40.33
C GLU A 143 -22.06 14.26 -38.90
N ASP A 144 -21.10 13.65 -38.18
CA ASP A 144 -21.25 13.43 -36.72
C ASP A 144 -20.27 14.27 -35.89
N ALA A 145 -19.71 15.34 -36.47
CA ALA A 145 -18.83 16.30 -35.78
C ALA A 145 -19.61 17.43 -35.07
N VAL A 146 -20.87 17.18 -34.69
CA VAL A 146 -21.69 18.01 -33.79
C VAL A 146 -22.46 17.01 -32.93
N ASP A 147 -21.90 16.50 -31.83
CA ASP A 147 -22.17 17.04 -30.49
C ASP A 147 -21.13 16.50 -29.48
N VAL A 148 -19.95 17.12 -29.39
CA VAL A 148 -19.09 16.97 -28.20
C VAL A 148 -18.98 18.29 -27.41
N GLU A 149 -19.49 19.40 -27.95
CA GLU A 149 -19.49 20.70 -27.28
C GLU A 149 -20.84 21.44 -27.28
N THR A 150 -21.97 20.77 -27.50
CA THR A 150 -23.25 21.29 -27.01
C THR A 150 -23.57 20.60 -25.71
N SER A 151 -22.97 21.11 -24.63
CA SER A 151 -23.57 20.95 -23.32
C SER A 151 -25.03 21.41 -23.44
N THR A 152 -25.96 20.46 -23.56
CA THR A 152 -27.17 20.57 -22.76
C THR A 152 -26.70 21.10 -21.42
N GLU A 153 -27.25 22.22 -20.98
CA GLU A 153 -27.17 22.61 -19.58
C GLU A 153 -27.79 21.46 -18.78
N VAL A 154 -27.01 20.41 -18.54
CA VAL A 154 -27.26 19.44 -17.50
C VAL A 154 -27.14 20.32 -16.29
N LYS A 155 -28.28 20.86 -15.83
CA LYS A 155 -28.40 21.61 -14.58
C LYS A 155 -27.59 20.80 -13.59
N ARG A 156 -26.41 21.30 -13.24
CA ARG A 156 -25.52 20.57 -12.34
C ARG A 156 -26.39 20.31 -11.11
N PRO A 157 -26.55 19.04 -10.71
CA PRO A 157 -27.38 18.76 -9.55
C PRO A 157 -26.88 19.67 -8.42
N PRO A 158 -27.79 20.23 -7.61
CA PRO A 158 -27.41 21.12 -6.54
C PRO A 158 -26.31 20.45 -5.70
N PRO A 159 -25.32 21.25 -5.22
CA PRO A 159 -24.20 20.70 -4.50
C PRO A 159 -24.70 19.82 -3.35
N PRO A 160 -24.10 18.64 -3.14
CA PRO A 160 -24.54 17.73 -2.12
C PRO A 160 -24.47 18.38 -0.73
N PRO A 161 -25.41 18.06 0.18
CA PRO A 161 -25.60 18.80 1.43
C PRO A 161 -24.38 18.75 2.36
N LYS A 162 -23.54 17.71 2.25
CA LYS A 162 -22.31 17.53 3.05
C LYS A 162 -21.05 17.65 2.19
N ILE A 163 -21.07 18.50 1.16
CA ILE A 163 -19.92 18.70 0.25
C ILE A 163 -18.63 19.14 0.97
N HIS A 164 -18.76 19.82 2.12
CA HIS A 164 -17.61 20.25 2.94
C HIS A 164 -16.67 19.08 3.31
N VAL A 165 -17.20 17.86 3.45
CA VAL A 165 -16.41 16.66 3.74
C VAL A 165 -15.43 16.37 2.61
N ALA A 166 -15.89 16.40 1.35
CA ALA A 166 -15.02 16.19 0.20
C ALA A 166 -13.99 17.31 0.04
N GLN A 167 -14.39 18.56 0.29
CA GLN A 167 -13.49 19.71 0.22
C GLN A 167 -12.37 19.63 1.26
N GLN A 168 -12.70 19.26 2.49
CA GLN A 168 -11.71 19.06 3.54
C GLN A 168 -10.74 17.93 3.19
N LEU A 169 -11.23 16.79 2.69
CA LEU A 169 -10.38 15.69 2.26
C LEU A 169 -9.45 16.07 1.11
N GLU A 170 -9.91 16.91 0.18
CA GLU A 170 -9.08 17.43 -0.91
C GLU A 170 -7.99 18.37 -0.39
N GLN A 171 -8.33 19.25 0.56
CA GLN A 171 -7.35 20.10 1.21
C GLN A 171 -6.29 19.28 1.94
N GLU A 172 -6.70 18.33 2.78
CA GLU A 172 -5.79 17.43 3.52
C GLU A 172 -4.93 16.56 2.59
N ALA A 173 -5.47 16.13 1.44
CA ALA A 173 -4.71 15.38 0.44
C ALA A 173 -3.68 16.25 -0.30
N ASN A 174 -3.96 17.54 -0.48
CA ASN A 174 -3.07 18.51 -1.11
C ASN A 174 -2.05 19.10 -0.12
N GLU A 175 -2.26 18.96 1.18
CA GLU A 175 -1.29 19.36 2.20
C GLU A 175 0.00 18.55 2.03
N TYR A 176 1.13 19.26 1.99
CA TYR A 176 2.44 18.62 1.83
C TYR A 176 2.73 17.73 3.04
N VAL A 177 2.68 16.41 2.82
CA VAL A 177 3.17 15.44 3.78
C VAL A 177 4.67 15.28 3.57
N GLU A 178 5.47 15.80 4.49
CA GLU A 178 6.91 15.50 4.54
C GLU A 178 7.12 13.99 4.42
N SER A 179 7.96 13.56 3.49
CA SER A 179 8.30 12.15 3.32
C SER A 179 9.08 11.67 4.53
N ARG A 180 8.37 11.10 5.52
CA ARG A 180 8.98 10.42 6.68
C ARG A 180 9.48 9.02 6.33
N PHE A 181 9.82 8.78 5.07
CA PHE A 181 10.28 7.47 4.62
C PHE A 181 11.57 7.11 5.36
N ARG A 182 11.53 5.98 6.08
CA ARG A 182 12.69 5.42 6.77
C ARG A 182 12.86 3.98 6.35
N LEU A 183 14.09 3.58 6.07
CA LEU A 183 14.41 2.18 5.84
C LEU A 183 14.28 1.38 7.14
N PRO A 184 13.80 0.13 7.07
CA PRO A 184 13.80 -0.80 8.19
C PRO A 184 15.21 -0.94 8.79
N LYS A 185 15.30 -1.10 10.12
CA LYS A 185 16.59 -1.22 10.83
C LYS A 185 17.49 -2.36 10.27
N GLY A 186 16.87 -3.45 9.79
CA GLY A 186 17.60 -4.55 9.16
C GLY A 186 18.26 -4.14 7.84
N GLN A 187 17.56 -3.37 7.00
CA GLN A 187 18.08 -2.88 5.73
C GLN A 187 19.18 -1.84 5.93
N VAL A 188 19.04 -0.96 6.92
CA VAL A 188 20.11 -0.01 7.30
C VAL A 188 21.38 -0.76 7.70
N LYS A 189 21.27 -1.74 8.61
CA LYS A 189 22.42 -2.56 9.03
C LYS A 189 23.06 -3.32 7.87
N PHE A 190 22.23 -3.85 6.97
CA PHE A 190 22.69 -4.54 5.77
C PHE A 190 23.47 -3.61 4.84
N ALA A 191 22.92 -2.42 4.55
CA ALA A 191 23.59 -1.41 3.73
C ALA A 191 24.93 -0.97 4.33
N CYS A 192 24.96 -0.63 5.63
CA CYS A 192 26.21 -0.27 6.32
C CYS A 192 27.27 -1.38 6.21
N ARG A 193 26.88 -2.63 6.47
CA ARG A 193 27.78 -3.79 6.36
C ARG A 193 28.35 -3.96 4.95
N MET A 194 27.50 -3.82 3.93
CA MET A 194 27.93 -3.97 2.53
C MET A 194 28.93 -2.88 2.15
N ILE A 195 28.68 -1.63 2.54
CA ILE A 195 29.61 -0.51 2.33
C ILE A 195 30.92 -0.74 3.09
N ASP A 196 30.85 -1.23 4.34
CA ASP A 196 32.03 -1.52 5.16
C ASP A 196 32.93 -2.62 4.57
N ALA A 197 32.33 -3.66 3.98
CA ALA A 197 33.06 -4.82 3.47
C ALA A 197 33.52 -4.67 2.01
N TYR A 198 32.75 -3.98 1.17
CA TYR A 198 32.94 -3.96 -0.28
C TYR A 198 33.01 -2.54 -0.88
N GLY A 199 32.88 -1.49 -0.08
CA GLY A 199 32.86 -0.11 -0.57
C GLY A 199 31.65 0.15 -1.47
N PHE A 200 31.84 0.71 -2.66
CA PHE A 200 30.80 0.86 -3.70
C PHE A 200 30.97 -0.13 -4.87
N ASN A 201 31.58 -1.29 -4.61
CA ASN A 201 31.69 -2.37 -5.60
C ASN A 201 30.46 -3.30 -5.53
N TYR A 202 29.42 -2.96 -6.29
CA TYR A 202 28.14 -3.68 -6.24
C TYR A 202 28.22 -5.10 -6.85
N LYS A 203 29.11 -5.33 -7.83
CA LYS A 203 29.35 -6.68 -8.39
C LYS A 203 29.90 -7.61 -7.30
N ALA A 204 30.83 -7.14 -6.46
CA ALA A 204 31.36 -7.91 -5.34
C ALA A 204 30.29 -8.13 -4.25
N MET A 205 29.50 -7.11 -3.91
CA MET A 205 28.40 -7.23 -2.93
C MET A 205 27.39 -8.31 -3.30
N SER A 206 27.05 -8.46 -4.59
CA SER A 206 26.08 -9.48 -5.02
C SER A 206 26.54 -10.91 -4.74
N ARG A 207 27.85 -11.14 -4.61
CA ARG A 207 28.46 -12.44 -4.31
C ARG A 207 28.64 -12.69 -2.81
N ASP A 208 28.32 -11.72 -1.96
CA ASP A 208 28.47 -11.86 -0.51
C ASP A 208 27.52 -12.90 0.06
N ARG A 209 27.99 -13.63 1.09
CA ARG A 209 27.24 -14.72 1.72
C ARG A 209 25.98 -14.23 2.47
N THR A 210 25.89 -12.96 2.80
CA THR A 210 24.73 -12.37 3.50
C THR A 210 23.72 -11.72 2.58
N ASN A 211 23.95 -11.72 1.27
CA ASN A 211 22.94 -11.44 0.26
C ASN A 211 21.94 -12.61 0.13
N TYR A 212 21.18 -12.89 1.19
CA TYR A 212 20.23 -14.01 1.26
C TYR A 212 19.10 -13.89 0.24
N GLU A 213 18.66 -12.65 -0.04
CA GLU A 213 17.61 -12.35 -1.02
C GLU A 213 18.10 -12.47 -2.47
N GLN A 214 19.38 -12.83 -2.68
CA GLN A 214 20.00 -12.97 -4.01
C GLN A 214 19.81 -11.70 -4.86
N ASP A 215 19.93 -10.52 -4.24
CA ASP A 215 19.82 -9.26 -4.95
C ASP A 215 20.89 -9.16 -6.03
N THR A 216 20.48 -8.70 -7.21
CA THR A 216 21.41 -8.33 -8.28
C THR A 216 22.23 -7.10 -7.88
N TRP A 217 23.39 -6.90 -8.50
CA TRP A 217 24.23 -5.73 -8.25
C TRP A 217 23.48 -4.40 -8.49
N ARG A 218 22.55 -4.35 -9.46
CA ARG A 218 21.69 -3.17 -9.73
C ARG A 218 20.73 -2.89 -8.58
N GLN A 219 20.12 -3.93 -8.01
CA GLN A 219 19.22 -3.81 -6.86
C GLN A 219 20.00 -3.39 -5.60
N LEU A 220 21.21 -3.93 -5.40
CA LEU A 220 22.08 -3.53 -4.29
C LEU A 220 22.51 -2.06 -4.40
N ARG A 221 22.89 -1.61 -5.61
CA ARG A 221 23.17 -0.19 -5.89
C ARG A 221 21.98 0.69 -5.53
N GLN A 222 20.77 0.29 -5.93
CA GLN A 222 19.56 1.04 -5.60
C GLN A 222 19.30 1.07 -4.08
N LYS A 223 19.48 -0.06 -3.37
CA LYS A 223 19.32 -0.14 -1.91
C LYS A 223 20.31 0.78 -1.18
N VAL A 224 21.58 0.77 -1.59
CA VAL A 224 22.64 1.63 -1.02
C VAL A 224 22.38 3.11 -1.30
N ARG A 225 22.07 3.48 -2.55
CA ARG A 225 21.71 4.86 -2.91
C ARG A 225 20.48 5.35 -2.15
N LYS A 226 19.47 4.49 -2.00
CA LYS A 226 18.27 4.84 -1.23
C LYS A 226 18.60 5.08 0.24
N PHE A 227 19.50 4.29 0.82
CA PHE A 227 19.99 4.53 2.19
C PHE A 227 20.72 5.87 2.31
N LEU A 228 21.62 6.20 1.38
CA LEU A 228 22.34 7.47 1.39
C LEU A 228 21.42 8.68 1.15
N SER A 229 20.33 8.50 0.40
CA SER A 229 19.32 9.56 0.18
C SER A 229 18.51 9.95 1.41
N ILE A 230 18.71 9.28 2.56
CA ILE A 230 17.99 9.55 3.82
C ILE A 230 18.98 10.09 4.85
N PRO A 231 19.16 11.43 4.94
CA PRO A 231 20.14 12.05 5.84
C PRO A 231 20.03 11.56 7.27
N GLU A 232 18.82 11.52 7.83
CA GLU A 232 18.59 11.10 9.22
C GLU A 232 19.13 9.70 9.55
N GLN A 233 19.24 8.79 8.57
CA GLN A 233 19.73 7.42 8.77
C GLN A 233 21.19 7.25 8.35
N CYS A 234 21.66 8.00 7.35
CA CYS A 234 23.04 7.89 6.88
C CYS A 234 24.01 8.77 7.69
N THR A 235 23.60 9.94 8.18
CA THR A 235 24.47 10.86 8.93
C THR A 235 25.20 10.19 10.11
N PRO A 236 24.56 9.42 11.01
CA PRO A 236 25.26 8.76 12.11
C PRO A 236 26.31 7.74 11.63
N TYR A 237 26.09 7.11 10.48
CA TYR A 237 27.04 6.19 9.87
C TYR A 237 28.22 6.95 9.25
N LEU A 238 27.96 8.05 8.56
CA LEU A 238 28.98 8.90 7.93
C LEU A 238 29.86 9.61 8.97
N GLU A 239 29.27 10.11 10.06
CA GLU A 239 30.00 10.69 11.20
C GLU A 239 30.99 9.70 11.79
N LYS A 240 30.56 8.45 12.03
CA LYS A 240 31.41 7.38 12.56
C LYS A 240 32.59 7.06 11.62
N LYS A 241 32.41 7.26 10.31
CA LYS A 241 33.43 7.03 9.28
C LYS A 241 34.31 8.26 9.01
N GLY A 242 33.95 9.43 9.53
CA GLY A 242 34.61 10.70 9.19
C GLY A 242 34.36 11.14 7.75
N TRP A 243 33.19 10.81 7.19
CA TRP A 243 32.78 11.13 5.81
C TRP A 243 31.70 12.22 5.77
N LEU A 244 31.67 13.12 6.76
CA LEU A 244 30.67 14.19 6.84
C LEU A 244 31.02 15.40 5.96
N ASP A 245 32.32 15.61 5.71
CA ASP A 245 32.85 16.76 4.97
C ASP A 245 33.07 16.50 3.47
N CYS A 246 32.70 15.31 2.95
CA CYS A 246 32.86 14.99 1.54
C CYS A 246 31.56 15.19 0.76
N GLU A 247 31.65 15.90 -0.37
CA GLU A 247 30.57 16.01 -1.33
C GLU A 247 30.37 14.65 -2.00
N MET A 248 29.24 14.00 -1.70
CA MET A 248 28.87 12.70 -2.28
C MET A 248 28.79 12.69 -3.81
N ASP A 249 28.66 13.86 -4.43
CA ASP A 249 28.53 14.04 -5.87
C ASP A 249 29.87 14.35 -6.56
N ASP A 250 31.00 14.45 -5.83
CA ASP A 250 32.32 14.65 -6.45
C ASP A 250 32.77 13.38 -7.18
N PRO A 251 32.84 13.38 -8.52
CA PRO A 251 33.25 12.21 -9.29
C PRO A 251 34.72 11.80 -9.06
N ASN A 252 35.53 12.69 -8.45
CA ASN A 252 36.96 12.49 -8.25
C ASN A 252 37.34 12.03 -6.83
N ASP A 253 36.39 11.93 -5.89
CA ASP A 253 36.70 11.38 -4.56
C ASP A 253 36.82 9.84 -4.65
N PRO A 254 38.00 9.25 -4.35
CA PRO A 254 38.21 7.80 -4.42
C PRO A 254 37.27 6.99 -3.52
N ARG A 255 36.64 7.62 -2.53
CA ARG A 255 35.73 6.96 -1.57
C ARG A 255 34.37 6.65 -2.17
N TRP A 256 33.91 7.42 -3.15
CA TRP A 256 32.59 7.28 -3.79
C TRP A 256 32.65 6.62 -5.17
N LYS A 257 33.85 6.25 -5.63
CA LYS A 257 34.05 5.59 -6.91
C LYS A 257 33.27 4.28 -6.97
N GLU A 258 32.25 4.25 -7.82
CA GLU A 258 31.47 3.04 -8.09
C GLU A 258 32.29 2.12 -8.99
N TYR A 259 32.49 0.87 -8.56
CA TYR A 259 33.21 -0.13 -9.35
C TYR A 259 32.24 -1.17 -9.91
N GLY A 260 32.45 -1.56 -11.17
CA GLY A 260 31.58 -2.52 -11.86
C GLY A 260 30.27 -1.94 -12.40
N THR A 261 30.25 -0.65 -12.77
CA THR A 261 29.24 -0.12 -13.69
C THR A 261 29.53 -0.65 -15.11
N ASP A 262 28.54 -0.58 -16.00
CA ASP A 262 28.68 -1.06 -17.39
C ASP A 262 29.75 -0.24 -18.18
N ASP A 263 30.34 0.79 -17.57
CA ASP A 263 31.32 1.71 -18.17
C ASP A 263 32.79 1.24 -18.07
N GLU A 264 33.11 0.20 -17.27
CA GLU A 264 34.47 -0.36 -17.18
C GLU A 264 34.71 -1.58 -18.12
N GLU A 265 33.73 -1.92 -18.96
CA GLU A 265 33.84 -2.97 -20.00
C GLU A 265 33.59 -2.36 -21.39
N CYS A 266 34.53 -1.53 -21.87
CA CYS A 266 34.70 -1.16 -23.29
C CYS A 266 36.18 -1.12 -23.66
#